data_AF-A0A6G1SJX1-F1
#
_entry.id   AF-A0A6G1SJX1-F1
#
_cell.length_a   1.000
_cell.length_b   1.000
_cell.length_c   1.000
_cell.angle_alpha   90.00
_cell.angle_beta   90.00
_cell.angle_gamma   90.00
#
_symmetry.space_group_name_H-M   'P 1'
#
loop_
_entity.id
_entity.type
_entity.pdbx_description
1 polymer ?
#
loop_
_entity_poly.entity_id
_entity_poly.type
_entity_poly.pdbx_seq_one_letter_code
_entity_poly.pdbx_strand_id
1 'polypeptide(L)'
;LKTRNLTFGSVMAVDETVTYMPHPEDSNKTLQKQEAIVTVHGMPLESYMESFMANKISMNASKGRQAIEWVISKLQEEMKVITSNAIHNTDDLINFTKKSLHQVTHSVEDISIVTKKSIEDLQKLQNTPQSVPSA
;
A
#
# COMPACT_ATOMS: atom_id res chain seq x y z
N LEU A 1 -0.65 -26.80 -1.25
CA LEU A 1 0.81 -27.05 -1.07
C LEU A 1 1.00 -28.52 -0.72
N LYS A 2 1.98 -29.19 -1.32
CA LYS A 2 2.35 -30.57 -0.98
C LYS A 2 3.84 -30.61 -0.66
N THR A 3 4.21 -31.25 0.45
CA THR A 3 5.58 -31.34 0.95
C THR A 3 5.88 -32.80 1.30
N ARG A 4 7.12 -33.23 1.04
CA ARG A 4 7.64 -34.54 1.42
C ARG A 4 9.09 -34.41 1.87
N ASN A 5 9.49 -35.16 2.89
CA ASN A 5 10.90 -35.21 3.31
C ASN A 5 11.77 -35.88 2.23
N LEU A 6 12.93 -35.27 1.95
CA LEU A 6 13.88 -35.78 0.97
C LEU A 6 14.81 -36.86 1.57
N THR A 7 15.17 -36.70 2.85
CA THR A 7 16.06 -37.63 3.56
C THR A 7 15.24 -38.55 4.47
N PHE A 8 15.79 -39.73 4.77
CA PHE A 8 15.18 -40.76 5.63
C PHE A 8 13.84 -41.34 5.14
N GLY A 9 13.39 -41.02 3.92
CA GLY A 9 12.12 -41.51 3.35
C GLY A 9 12.00 -43.03 3.26
N SER A 10 13.11 -43.77 3.20
CA SER A 10 13.12 -45.23 3.20
C SER A 10 12.74 -45.85 4.55
N VAL A 11 12.91 -45.10 5.65
CA VAL A 11 12.58 -45.53 7.02
C VAL A 11 11.28 -44.86 7.47
N MET A 12 11.15 -43.57 7.18
CA MET A 12 9.99 -42.76 7.53
C MET A 12 9.74 -41.72 6.43
N ALA A 13 8.61 -41.85 5.75
CA ALA A 13 8.12 -40.88 4.79
C ALA A 13 6.98 -40.06 5.42
N VAL A 14 7.03 -38.75 5.27
CA VAL A 14 6.02 -37.81 5.72
C VAL A 14 5.54 -37.03 4.52
N ASP A 15 4.28 -37.24 4.17
CA ASP A 15 3.59 -36.50 3.13
C ASP A 15 2.64 -35.51 3.76
N GLU A 16 2.89 -34.23 3.56
CA GLU A 16 2.04 -33.17 4.08
C GLU A 16 1.34 -32.45 2.93
N THR A 17 0.05 -32.18 3.13
CA THR A 17 -0.79 -31.39 2.24
C THR A 17 -1.44 -30.27 3.04
N VAL A 18 -1.19 -29.04 2.60
CA VAL A 18 -1.79 -27.83 3.17
C VAL A 18 -2.65 -27.15 2.12
N THR A 19 -3.90 -26.88 2.46
CA THR A 19 -4.87 -26.20 1.59
C THR A 19 -5.35 -24.92 2.27
N TYR A 20 -5.41 -23.84 1.49
CA TYR A 20 -5.93 -22.55 1.92
C TYR A 20 -7.18 -22.23 1.08
N MET A 21 -8.28 -21.91 1.76
CA MET A 21 -9.55 -21.56 1.12
C MET A 21 -10.17 -20.38 1.84
N PRO A 22 -10.99 -19.55 1.18
CA PRO A 22 -11.83 -18.57 1.87
C PRO A 22 -12.70 -19.28 2.91
N HIS A 23 -12.89 -18.67 4.09
CA HIS A 23 -13.76 -19.25 5.11
C HIS A 23 -15.22 -19.18 4.64
N PRO A 24 -15.98 -20.30 4.71
CA PRO A 24 -17.32 -20.40 4.10
C PRO A 24 -18.34 -19.42 4.69
N GLU A 25 -18.16 -19.04 5.95
CA GLU A 25 -19.07 -18.14 6.69
C GLU A 25 -18.52 -16.71 6.85
N ASP A 26 -17.22 -16.48 6.61
CA ASP A 26 -16.58 -15.20 6.92
C ASP A 26 -15.58 -14.83 5.81
N SER A 27 -15.95 -13.87 4.97
CA SER A 27 -15.11 -13.45 3.83
C SER A 27 -13.76 -12.86 4.25
N ASN A 28 -13.59 -12.43 5.51
CA ASN A 28 -12.36 -11.84 6.01
C ASN A 28 -11.39 -12.87 6.61
N LYS A 29 -11.76 -14.14 6.64
CA LYS A 29 -10.93 -15.22 7.18
C LYS A 29 -10.52 -16.20 6.09
N THR A 30 -9.35 -16.79 6.30
CA THR A 30 -8.86 -17.92 5.51
C THR A 30 -8.95 -19.20 6.34
N LEU A 31 -9.60 -20.22 5.78
CA LEU A 31 -9.60 -21.57 6.32
C LEU A 31 -8.32 -22.28 5.87
N GLN A 32 -7.54 -22.75 6.83
CA GLN A 32 -6.37 -23.60 6.58
C GLN A 32 -6.71 -25.03 6.96
N LYS A 33 -6.55 -25.97 6.01
CA LYS A 33 -6.62 -27.41 6.26
C LYS A 33 -5.24 -28.01 6.07
N GLN A 34 -4.73 -28.71 7.07
CA GLN A 34 -3.41 -29.34 7.06
C GLN A 34 -3.54 -30.82 7.40
N GLU A 35 -3.06 -31.66 6.51
CA GLU A 35 -3.14 -33.11 6.59
C GLU A 35 -1.74 -33.68 6.40
N ALA A 36 -1.36 -34.67 7.21
CA ALA A 36 -0.08 -35.32 7.10
C ALA A 36 -0.24 -36.84 7.18
N ILE A 37 0.40 -37.54 6.27
CA ILE A 37 0.46 -39.00 6.21
C ILE A 37 1.87 -39.40 6.60
N VAL A 38 1.99 -40.16 7.68
CA VAL A 38 3.28 -40.67 8.16
C VAL A 38 3.33 -42.16 7.84
N THR A 39 4.28 -42.54 6.99
CA THR A 39 4.56 -43.94 6.65
C THR A 39 5.86 -44.35 7.32
N VAL A 40 5.82 -45.41 8.12
CA VAL A 40 6.99 -45.95 8.83
C VAL A 40 7.26 -47.37 8.34
N HIS A 41 8.53 -47.70 8.11
CA HIS A 41 8.94 -49.02 7.64
C HIS A 41 10.02 -49.63 8.54
N GLY A 42 9.81 -50.89 8.94
CA GLY A 42 10.89 -51.76 9.41
C GLY A 42 11.55 -51.34 10.71
N MET A 43 10.85 -50.59 11.57
CA MET A 43 11.37 -50.19 12.88
C MET A 43 10.46 -50.65 14.02
N PRO A 44 11.00 -51.14 15.14
CA PRO A 44 10.20 -51.34 16.33
C PRO A 44 9.67 -49.99 16.83
N LEU A 45 8.45 -49.96 17.39
CA LEU A 45 7.78 -48.76 17.93
C LEU A 45 7.16 -47.81 16.89
N GLU A 46 6.61 -48.34 15.80
CA GLU A 46 5.91 -47.56 14.75
C GLU A 46 4.86 -46.58 15.33
N SER A 47 4.01 -47.04 16.25
CA SER A 47 2.97 -46.21 16.88
C SER A 47 3.53 -45.03 17.70
N TYR A 48 4.69 -45.20 18.35
CA TYR A 48 5.34 -44.13 19.08
C TYR A 48 5.86 -43.06 18.11
N MET A 49 6.49 -43.50 17.02
CA MET A 49 7.05 -42.62 16.00
C MET A 49 5.95 -41.86 15.25
N GLU A 50 4.84 -42.53 14.93
CA GLU A 50 3.64 -41.90 14.37
C GLU A 50 3.11 -40.81 15.30
N SER A 51 2.93 -41.12 16.59
CA SER A 51 2.46 -40.16 17.59
C SER A 51 3.41 -38.99 17.78
N PHE A 52 4.72 -39.24 17.78
CA PHE A 52 5.74 -38.21 17.87
C PHE A 52 5.68 -37.25 16.68
N MET A 53 5.58 -37.78 15.45
CA MET A 53 5.51 -36.97 14.25
C MET A 53 4.19 -36.20 14.16
N ALA A 54 3.06 -36.83 14.48
CA ALA A 54 1.76 -36.17 14.56
C ALA A 54 1.79 -34.98 15.54
N ASN A 55 2.40 -35.16 16.71
CA ASN A 55 2.59 -34.08 17.69
C ASN A 55 3.44 -32.94 17.12
N LYS A 56 4.58 -33.25 16.48
CA LYS A 56 5.45 -32.24 15.85
C LYS A 56 4.73 -31.44 14.75
N ILE A 57 3.99 -32.11 13.88
CA ILE A 57 3.21 -31.47 12.82
C ILE A 57 2.16 -30.54 13.43
N SER A 58 1.41 -31.01 14.42
CA SER A 58 0.39 -30.21 15.13
C SER A 58 0.99 -28.97 15.81
N MET A 59 2.09 -29.15 16.54
CA MET A 59 2.79 -28.02 17.20
C MET A 59 3.31 -27.00 16.17
N ASN A 60 3.76 -27.45 15.01
CA ASN A 60 4.32 -26.58 13.97
C ASN A 60 3.23 -25.89 13.14
N ALA A 61 2.07 -26.51 12.93
CA ALA A 61 0.94 -25.91 12.23
C ALA A 61 0.54 -24.56 12.85
N SER A 62 0.41 -24.51 14.18
CA SER A 62 0.10 -23.28 14.91
C SER A 62 1.17 -22.20 14.75
N LYS A 63 2.46 -22.58 14.78
CA LYS A 63 3.57 -21.65 14.58
C LYS A 63 3.61 -21.11 13.16
N GLY A 64 3.40 -21.97 12.16
CA GLY A 64 3.33 -21.59 10.76
C GLY A 64 2.21 -20.59 10.50
N ARG A 65 1.03 -20.82 11.09
CA ARG A 65 -0.08 -19.86 11.04
C ARG A 65 0.33 -18.50 11.64
N GLN A 66 0.86 -18.50 12.85
CA GLN A 66 1.30 -17.25 13.52
C GLN A 66 2.35 -16.49 12.70
N ALA A 67 3.30 -17.20 12.09
CA ALA A 67 4.31 -16.59 11.24
C ALA A 67 3.70 -15.92 10.00
N ILE A 68 2.73 -16.57 9.35
CA ILE A 68 2.03 -16.00 8.19
C ILE A 68 1.24 -14.75 8.60
N GLU A 69 0.51 -14.79 9.72
CA GLU A 69 -0.23 -13.63 10.24
C GLU A 69 0.71 -12.45 10.56
N TRP A 70 1.90 -12.74 11.09
CA TRP A 70 2.93 -11.72 11.32
C TRP A 70 3.41 -11.08 10.01
N VAL A 71 3.68 -11.89 8.97
CA VAL A 71 4.05 -11.37 7.63
C VAL A 71 2.93 -10.52 7.05
N ILE A 72 1.68 -10.97 7.13
CA ILE A 72 0.51 -10.21 6.66
C ILE A 72 0.44 -8.86 7.37
N SER A 73 0.57 -8.86 8.70
CA SER A 73 0.54 -7.64 9.51
C SER A 73 1.66 -6.66 9.12
N LYS A 74 2.85 -7.18 8.83
CA LYS A 74 3.98 -6.35 8.34
C LYS A 74 3.74 -5.76 6.96
N LEU A 75 3.21 -6.54 6.02
CA LEU A 75 2.85 -6.04 4.70
C LEU A 75 1.76 -4.95 4.77
N GLN A 76 0.77 -5.11 5.65
CA GLN A 76 -0.27 -4.11 5.88
C GLN A 76 0.31 -2.80 6.47
N GLU A 77 1.24 -2.92 7.42
CA GLU A 77 1.95 -1.77 7.99
C GLU A 77 2.74 -1.01 6.92
N GLU A 78 3.53 -1.71 6.10
CA GLU A 78 4.30 -1.12 5.01
C GLU A 78 3.41 -0.45 3.95
N MET A 79 2.29 -1.09 3.59
CA MET A 79 1.33 -0.53 2.64
C MET A 79 0.66 0.75 3.17
N LYS A 80 0.33 0.79 4.47
CA LYS A 80 -0.22 1.99 5.12
C LYS A 80 0.76 3.16 5.05
N VAL A 81 2.05 2.91 5.29
CA VAL A 81 3.10 3.93 5.18
C VAL A 81 3.19 4.47 3.75
N ILE A 82 3.20 3.59 2.75
CA ILE A 82 3.24 4.00 1.33
C ILE A 82 2.04 4.88 0.99
N THR A 83 0.84 4.46 1.40
CA THR A 83 -0.40 5.22 1.13
C THR A 83 -0.37 6.58 1.81
N SER A 84 0.06 6.63 3.08
CA SER A 84 0.18 7.89 3.83
C SER A 84 1.18 8.85 3.17
N ASN A 85 2.32 8.35 2.71
CA ASN A 85 3.33 9.17 2.04
C ASN A 85 2.83 9.69 0.69
N ALA A 86 2.10 8.86 -0.07
CA ALA A 86 1.51 9.28 -1.35
C ALA A 86 0.46 10.39 -1.16
N ILE A 87 -0.40 10.27 -0.14
CA ILE A 87 -1.38 11.31 0.22
C ILE A 87 -0.66 12.60 0.61
N HIS A 88 0.32 12.53 1.52
CA HIS A 88 1.05 13.70 1.96
C HIS A 88 1.75 14.43 0.80
N ASN A 89 2.44 13.70 -0.08
CA ASN A 89 3.09 14.29 -1.25
C ASN A 89 2.07 14.96 -2.19
N THR A 90 0.88 14.38 -2.34
CA THR A 90 -0.18 14.97 -3.17
C THR A 90 -0.73 16.24 -2.56
N ASP A 91 -0.93 16.27 -1.24
CA ASP A 91 -1.36 17.47 -0.51
C ASP A 91 -0.33 18.59 -0.63
N ASP A 92 0.97 18.27 -0.52
CA ASP A 92 2.04 19.25 -0.69
C ASP A 92 2.07 19.83 -2.11
N LEU A 93 1.90 19.00 -3.13
CA LEU A 93 1.79 19.44 -4.53
C LEU A 93 0.55 20.33 -4.74
N ILE A 94 -0.59 19.96 -4.17
CA ILE A 94 -1.82 20.75 -4.25
C ILE A 94 -1.63 22.10 -3.55
N ASN A 95 -1.03 22.11 -2.35
CA ASN A 95 -0.80 23.33 -1.59
C ASN A 95 0.19 24.26 -2.29
N PHE A 96 1.27 23.72 -2.85
CA PHE A 96 2.19 24.48 -3.69
C PHE A 96 1.48 25.08 -4.90
N THR A 97 0.71 24.28 -5.64
CA THR A 97 -0.04 24.74 -6.82
C THR A 97 -1.05 25.83 -6.46
N LYS A 98 -1.79 25.68 -5.37
CA LYS A 98 -2.72 26.71 -4.84
C LYS A 98 -1.99 28.02 -4.55
N LYS A 99 -0.83 27.95 -3.89
CA LYS A 99 -0.02 29.13 -3.55
C LYS A 99 0.51 29.83 -4.81
N SER A 100 1.04 29.08 -5.77
CA SER A 100 1.52 29.62 -7.05
C SER A 100 0.39 30.26 -7.85
N LEU A 101 -0.79 29.63 -7.93
CA LEU A 101 -1.95 30.22 -8.58
C LEU A 101 -2.39 31.52 -7.91
N HIS A 102 -2.46 31.56 -6.58
CA HIS A 102 -2.79 32.77 -5.85
C HIS A 102 -1.81 33.91 -6.14
N GLN A 103 -0.51 33.60 -6.24
CA GLN A 103 0.52 34.58 -6.61
C GLN A 103 0.29 35.13 -8.03
N VAL A 104 -0.01 34.26 -9.00
CA VAL A 104 -0.33 34.65 -10.38
C VAL A 104 -1.57 35.55 -10.42
N THR A 105 -2.65 35.17 -9.71
CA THR A 105 -3.88 35.97 -9.66
C THR A 105 -3.61 37.36 -9.13
N HIS A 106 -2.84 37.48 -8.04
CA HIS A 106 -2.47 38.79 -7.49
C HIS A 106 -1.67 39.63 -8.50
N SER A 107 -0.68 39.03 -9.18
CA SER A 107 0.10 39.74 -10.19
C SER A 107 -0.76 40.19 -11.39
N VAL A 108 -1.74 39.39 -11.83
CA VAL A 108 -2.69 39.79 -12.88
C VAL A 108 -3.57 40.95 -12.41
N GLU A 109 -3.97 40.95 -11.14
CA GLU A 109 -4.78 42.01 -10.54
C GLU A 109 -4.00 43.34 -10.47
N ASP A 110 -2.73 43.29 -10.06
CA ASP A 110 -1.82 44.45 -10.08
C ASP A 110 -1.65 45.01 -11.51
N ILE A 111 -1.43 44.15 -12.50
CA ILE A 111 -1.31 44.56 -13.91
C ILE A 111 -2.60 45.20 -14.41
N SER A 112 -3.76 44.65 -14.04
CA SER A 112 -5.09 45.20 -14.37
C SER A 112 -5.27 46.62 -13.81
N ILE A 113 -4.84 46.85 -12.57
CA ILE A 113 -4.89 48.17 -11.94
C ILE A 113 -3.99 49.16 -12.69
N VAL A 114 -2.74 48.77 -12.97
CA VAL A 114 -1.78 49.63 -13.69
C VAL A 114 -2.27 49.97 -15.10
N THR A 115 -2.80 48.98 -15.82
CA THR A 115 -3.34 49.20 -17.18
C THR A 115 -4.57 50.09 -17.18
N LYS A 116 -5.51 49.92 -16.24
CA LYS A 116 -6.67 50.83 -16.10
C LYS A 116 -6.23 52.27 -15.89
N LYS A 117 -5.32 52.49 -14.93
CA LYS A 117 -4.77 53.82 -14.66
C LYS A 117 -4.08 54.43 -15.89
N SER A 118 -3.28 53.63 -16.60
CA SER A 118 -2.57 54.10 -17.79
C SER A 118 -3.53 54.45 -18.95
N ILE A 119 -4.62 53.69 -19.13
CA ILE A 119 -5.68 54.00 -20.10
C ILE A 119 -6.40 55.30 -19.72
N GLU A 120 -6.72 55.50 -18.44
CA GLU A 120 -7.34 56.75 -17.96
C GLU A 120 -6.43 57.96 -18.21
N ASP A 121 -5.11 57.83 -17.97
CA ASP A 121 -4.14 58.88 -18.21
C ASP A 121 -4.00 59.22 -19.71
N LEU A 122 -4.03 58.23 -20.60
CA LEU A 122 -4.05 58.44 -22.05
C LEU A 122 -5.32 59.15 -22.53
N GLN A 123 -6.49 58.79 -21.98
CA GLN A 123 -7.76 59.46 -22.30
C GLN A 123 -7.75 60.94 -21.86
N LYS A 124 -7.12 61.26 -20.73
CA LYS A 124 -6.96 62.65 -20.28
C LYS A 124 -6.09 63.47 -21.23
N LEU A 125 -5.01 62.90 -21.75
CA LEU A 125 -4.14 63.56 -22.73
C LEU A 125 -4.86 63.82 -24.07
N GLN A 126 -5.72 62.90 -24.50
CA GLN A 126 -6.45 63.00 -25.77
C GLN A 126 -7.60 64.03 -25.74
N ASN A 127 -8.10 64.39 -24.55
CA ASN A 127 -9.18 65.36 -24.35
C ASN A 127 -8.71 66.79 -24.05
N THR A 128 -7.42 67.09 -24.16
CA THR A 128 -6.88 68.44 -23.92
C THR A 128 -7.07 69.33 -25.16
N PRO A 129 -7.78 70.48 -25.10
CA PRO A 129 -7.92 71.38 -26.23
C PRO A 129 -6.59 72.04 -26.58
N GLN A 130 -6.18 71.92 -27.84
CA GLN A 130 -5.01 72.58 -28.42
C GLN A 130 -5.25 74.10 -28.49
N SER A 131 -4.79 74.87 -27.49
CA SER A 131 -4.75 76.32 -27.59
C SER A 131 -3.50 76.74 -28.36
N VAL A 132 -3.68 76.92 -29.67
CA VAL A 132 -2.68 77.55 -30.54
C VAL A 132 -2.57 79.03 -30.16
N PRO A 133 -1.37 79.59 -29.92
CA PRO A 133 -1.22 81.00 -29.62
C PRO A 133 -1.32 81.81 -30.93
N SER A 134 -2.06 82.91 -30.92
CA SER A 134 -1.99 83.92 -31.98
C SER A 134 -1.92 85.32 -31.40
N ALA A 135 -1.09 86.10 -32.08
CA ALA A 135 -0.55 87.42 -31.76
C ALA A 135 -1.59 88.53 -31.67
#